data_AF-A0A5B7HME5-F1
#
_entry.id   AF-A0A5B7HME5-F1
#
_cell.length_a   1.000
_cell.length_b   1.000
_cell.length_c   1.000
_cell.angle_alpha   90.00
_cell.angle_beta   90.00
_cell.angle_gamma   90.00
#
_symmetry.space_group_name_H-M   'P 1'
#
loop_
_entity.id
_entity.type
_entity.pdbx_description
1 polymer ?
#
loop_
_entity_poly.entity_id
_entity_poly.type
_entity_poly.pdbx_seq_one_letter_code
_entity_poly.pdbx_strand_id
1 'polypeptide(L)'
;MYIGRTEEFRSVENRENGKLFLSFIKPHKHVTKDTVARWIRTVLNMLGADTEKYSADSVRPAAASKAKAMAVLIKHIMAKAGWSREVTFAKYYNKEIIPVHDTF
;
A
#
# COMPACT_ATOMS: atom_id res chain seq x y z
N MET A 1 -2.62 2.82 20.70
CA MET A 1 -3.21 4.18 20.53
C MET A 1 -4.44 4.21 19.60
N TYR A 2 -4.45 3.59 18.41
CA TYR A 2 -5.64 3.57 17.52
C TYR A 2 -6.69 2.51 17.88
N ILE A 3 -6.27 1.26 18.10
CA ILE A 3 -7.19 0.14 18.39
C ILE A 3 -8.05 0.43 19.62
N GLY A 4 -7.45 0.78 20.76
CA GLY A 4 -8.21 1.11 21.97
C GLY A 4 -9.18 2.29 21.78
N ARG A 5 -8.81 3.31 20.99
CA ARG A 5 -9.69 4.45 20.68
C ARG A 5 -10.86 4.10 19.76
N THR A 6 -10.81 2.95 19.09
CA THR A 6 -11.85 2.52 18.16
C THR A 6 -12.58 1.27 18.66
N GLU A 7 -12.28 0.81 19.88
CA GLU A 7 -12.79 -0.44 20.45
C GLU A 7 -14.31 -0.41 20.62
N GLU A 8 -14.87 0.70 21.10
CA GLU A 8 -16.31 0.89 21.27
C GLU A 8 -17.10 0.76 19.95
N PHE A 9 -16.47 1.07 18.81
CA PHE A 9 -17.08 1.00 17.48
C PHE A 9 -16.93 -0.38 16.81
N ARG A 10 -16.26 -1.33 17.47
CA ARG A 10 -15.93 -2.67 16.93
C ARG A 10 -16.78 -3.80 17.55
N SER A 11 -17.92 -3.46 18.16
CA SER A 11 -18.75 -4.40 18.93
C SER A 11 -19.26 -5.62 18.14
N VAL A 12 -19.64 -6.66 18.90
CA VAL A 12 -19.99 -8.02 18.44
C VAL A 12 -21.23 -8.08 17.55
N GLU A 13 -22.19 -7.16 17.71
CA GLU A 13 -23.38 -7.07 16.84
C GLU A 13 -23.05 -6.57 15.43
N ASN A 14 -21.94 -5.85 15.27
CA ASN A 14 -21.44 -5.36 14.00
C ASN A 14 -20.46 -6.36 13.33
N ARG A 15 -20.60 -7.67 13.56
CA ARG A 15 -19.62 -8.73 13.21
C ARG A 15 -19.28 -8.89 11.72
N GLU A 16 -19.98 -8.23 10.79
CA GLU A 16 -19.47 -8.05 9.42
C GLU A 16 -18.21 -7.14 9.37
N ASN A 17 -17.89 -6.42 10.46
CA ASN A 17 -16.97 -5.28 10.53
C ASN A 17 -15.64 -5.53 11.29
N GLY A 18 -15.02 -6.70 11.19
CA GLY A 18 -13.67 -6.95 11.71
C GLY A 18 -12.53 -6.16 11.04
N LYS A 19 -12.82 -5.10 10.26
CA LYS A 19 -11.83 -4.37 9.47
C LYS A 19 -11.08 -3.35 10.33
N LEU A 20 -9.77 -3.25 10.10
CA LEU A 20 -8.89 -2.36 10.87
C LEU A 20 -9.29 -0.89 10.72
N PHE A 21 -9.50 -0.38 9.52
CA PHE A 21 -9.73 1.05 9.31
C PHE A 21 -11.23 1.41 9.34
N LEU A 22 -11.58 2.32 10.26
CA LEU A 22 -12.93 2.87 10.43
C LEU A 22 -13.02 4.31 9.95
N SER A 23 -14.20 4.67 9.45
CA SER A 23 -14.57 6.04 9.11
C SER A 23 -14.77 6.86 10.38
N PHE A 24 -14.38 8.13 10.33
CA PHE A 24 -14.66 9.09 11.40
C PHE A 24 -16.10 9.62 11.35
N ILE A 25 -16.86 9.34 10.27
CA ILE A 25 -18.25 9.77 10.10
C ILE A 25 -19.17 8.71 10.70
N LYS A 26 -20.12 9.12 11.56
CA LYS A 26 -21.18 8.24 12.08
C LYS A 26 -21.93 7.55 10.92
N PRO A 27 -22.22 6.24 11.00
CA PRO A 27 -22.12 5.37 12.18
C PRO A 27 -20.76 4.64 12.31
N HIS A 28 -19.65 5.26 11.88
CA HIS A 28 -18.28 4.74 12.02
C HIS A 28 -18.02 3.40 11.31
N LYS A 29 -18.65 3.23 10.14
CA LYS A 29 -18.45 2.04 9.29
C LYS A 29 -17.00 1.92 8.84
N HIS A 30 -16.61 0.74 8.39
CA HIS A 30 -15.30 0.52 7.80
C HIS A 30 -15.08 1.40 6.55
N VAL A 31 -13.84 1.85 6.35
CA VAL A 31 -13.49 2.58 5.12
C VAL A 31 -13.39 1.64 3.93
N THR A 32 -13.66 2.16 2.73
CA THR A 32 -13.55 1.42 1.48
C THR A 32 -12.12 1.40 0.95
N LYS A 33 -11.87 0.52 -0.02
CA LYS A 33 -10.61 0.50 -0.79
C LYS A 33 -10.30 1.88 -1.38
N ASP A 34 -11.32 2.57 -1.91
CA ASP A 34 -11.16 3.87 -2.58
C ASP A 34 -10.73 4.97 -1.60
N THR A 35 -11.21 4.90 -0.36
CA THR A 35 -10.80 5.84 0.70
C THR A 35 -9.31 5.66 1.01
N VAL A 36 -8.86 4.43 1.16
CA VAL A 36 -7.43 4.12 1.38
C VAL A 36 -6.59 4.52 0.17
N ALA A 37 -7.08 4.27 -1.04
CA ALA A 37 -6.38 4.67 -2.27
C ALA A 37 -6.22 6.19 -2.37
N ARG A 38 -7.25 6.95 -1.97
CA ARG A 38 -7.19 8.41 -1.89
C ARG A 38 -6.14 8.87 -0.87
N TRP A 39 -6.09 8.27 0.32
CA TRP A 39 -5.06 8.60 1.31
C TRP A 39 -3.65 8.35 0.77
N ILE A 40 -3.43 7.25 0.07
CA ILE A 40 -2.13 6.96 -0.55
C ILE A 40 -1.79 8.00 -1.62
N ARG A 41 -2.75 8.37 -2.48
CA ARG A 41 -2.54 9.42 -3.50
C ARG A 41 -2.23 10.77 -2.85
N THR A 42 -2.88 11.11 -1.74
CA THR A 42 -2.58 12.32 -0.97
C THR A 42 -1.14 12.33 -0.46
N VAL A 43 -0.66 11.21 0.10
CA VAL A 43 0.74 11.09 0.55
C VAL A 43 1.71 11.19 -0.63
N LEU A 44 1.42 10.55 -1.76
CA LEU A 44 2.26 10.66 -2.96
C LEU A 44 2.38 12.12 -3.44
N ASN A 45 1.27 12.87 -3.45
CA ASN A 45 1.26 14.29 -3.78
C ASN A 45 2.13 15.10 -2.79
N MET A 46 1.97 14.85 -1.48
CA MET A 46 2.76 15.52 -0.44
C MET A 46 4.28 15.27 -0.58
N LEU A 47 4.66 14.13 -1.17
CA LEU A 47 6.06 13.78 -1.45
C LEU A 47 6.55 14.30 -2.81
N GLY A 48 5.75 15.09 -3.54
CA GLY A 48 6.10 15.65 -4.84
C GLY A 48 6.03 14.65 -6.00
N ALA A 49 5.42 13.48 -5.81
CA ALA A 49 5.23 12.53 -6.90
C ALA A 49 4.09 12.98 -7.83
N ASP A 50 4.28 12.77 -9.13
CA ASP A 50 3.23 12.99 -10.13
C ASP A 50 2.08 12.02 -9.92
N THR A 51 0.97 12.52 -9.36
CA THR A 51 -0.20 11.68 -9.08
C THR A 51 -1.02 11.33 -10.32
N GLU A 52 -0.83 11.98 -11.47
CA GLU A 52 -1.45 11.52 -12.73
C GLU A 52 -0.81 10.21 -13.21
N LYS A 53 0.49 10.05 -12.93
CA LYS A 53 1.25 8.85 -13.26
C LYS A 53 1.26 7.79 -12.17
N TYR A 54 1.31 8.20 -10.90
CA TYR A 54 1.48 7.31 -9.75
C TYR A 54 0.24 7.29 -8.84
N SER A 55 -0.19 6.09 -8.47
CA SER A 55 -1.39 5.86 -7.66
C SER A 55 -1.14 4.82 -6.57
N ALA A 56 -2.19 4.45 -5.84
CA ALA A 56 -2.12 3.42 -4.80
C ALA A 56 -1.54 2.09 -5.32
N ASP A 57 -1.84 1.72 -6.57
CA ASP A 57 -1.36 0.48 -7.17
C ASP A 57 0.13 0.55 -7.57
N SER A 58 0.72 1.76 -7.64
CA SER A 58 2.14 1.97 -7.93
C SER A 58 3.05 1.68 -6.72
N VAL A 59 2.52 1.68 -5.49
CA VAL A 59 3.31 1.48 -4.27
C VAL A 59 3.89 0.07 -4.19
N ARG A 60 3.07 -0.95 -4.48
CA ARG A 60 3.50 -2.36 -4.43
C ARG A 60 4.63 -2.70 -5.41
N PRO A 61 4.57 -2.34 -6.72
CA PRO A 61 5.69 -2.55 -7.62
C PRO A 61 6.92 -1.72 -7.22
N ALA A 62 6.76 -0.48 -6.76
CA ALA A 62 7.89 0.34 -6.32
C ALA A 62 8.64 -0.32 -5.15
N ALA A 63 7.91 -0.78 -4.12
CA ALA A 63 8.50 -1.45 -2.96
C ALA A 63 9.22 -2.76 -3.34
N ALA A 64 8.60 -3.59 -4.19
CA ALA A 64 9.19 -4.85 -4.62
C ALA A 64 10.44 -4.65 -5.50
N SER A 65 10.41 -3.64 -6.37
CA SER A 65 11.57 -3.26 -7.20
C SER A 65 12.72 -2.77 -6.33
N LYS A 66 12.43 -1.95 -5.31
CA LYS A 66 13.46 -1.49 -4.37
C LYS A 66 14.07 -2.65 -3.58
N ALA A 67 13.26 -3.60 -3.11
CA ALA A 67 13.77 -4.80 -2.43
C ALA A 67 14.71 -5.61 -3.34
N LYS A 68 14.37 -5.77 -4.62
CA LYS A 68 15.26 -6.43 -5.59
C LYS A 68 16.56 -5.66 -5.78
N ALA A 69 16.49 -4.33 -5.93
CA ALA A 69 17.67 -3.47 -6.05
C ALA A 69 18.57 -3.51 -4.81
N MET A 70 18.01 -3.83 -3.63
CA MET A 70 18.74 -4.10 -2.39
C MET A 70 19.21 -5.55 -2.25
N ALA A 71 19.25 -6.32 -3.35
CA ALA A 71 19.68 -7.71 -3.40
C ALA A 71 18.90 -8.68 -2.49
N VAL A 72 17.66 -8.37 -2.13
CA VAL A 72 16.78 -9.33 -1.43
C VAL A 72 16.44 -10.47 -2.39
N LEU A 73 16.59 -11.72 -1.94
CA LEU A 73 16.31 -12.89 -2.77
C LEU A 73 14.86 -12.87 -3.28
N ILE A 74 14.69 -13.15 -4.56
CA ILE A 74 13.40 -13.09 -5.25
C ILE A 74 12.33 -13.96 -4.60
N LYS A 75 12.72 -15.13 -4.07
CA LYS A 75 11.83 -16.02 -3.30
C LYS A 75 11.20 -15.33 -2.09
N HIS A 76 11.94 -14.47 -1.39
CA HIS A 76 11.45 -13.74 -0.22
C HIS A 76 10.55 -12.58 -0.63
N ILE A 77 10.90 -11.86 -1.70
CA ILE A 77 10.06 -10.79 -2.26
C ILE A 77 8.72 -11.37 -2.69
N MET A 78 8.73 -12.47 -3.44
CA MET A 78 7.52 -13.15 -3.92
C MET A 78 6.66 -13.67 -2.77
N ALA A 79 7.25 -14.32 -1.78
CA ALA A 79 6.53 -14.80 -0.60
C ALA A 79 5.86 -13.65 0.17
N LYS A 80 6.56 -12.50 0.32
CA LYS A 80 6.01 -11.34 1.03
C LYS A 80 4.96 -10.58 0.22
N ALA A 81 5.11 -10.53 -1.10
CA ALA A 81 4.19 -9.85 -2.01
C ALA A 81 3.00 -10.72 -2.45
N GLY A 82 2.99 -12.02 -2.12
CA GLY A 82 1.92 -12.96 -2.46
C GLY A 82 1.92 -13.40 -3.93
N TRP A 83 3.09 -13.45 -4.58
CA TRP A 83 3.19 -13.93 -5.97
C TRP A 83 3.63 -15.39 -6.05
N SER A 84 2.92 -16.18 -6.85
CA SER A 84 3.25 -17.58 -7.12
C SER A 84 4.22 -17.78 -8.29
N ARG A 85 4.33 -16.79 -9.20
CA ARG A 85 5.11 -16.89 -10.43
C ARG A 85 6.11 -15.75 -10.55
N GLU A 86 7.38 -16.09 -10.72
CA GLU A 86 8.46 -15.11 -10.89
C GLU A 86 8.27 -14.29 -12.16
N VAL A 87 7.81 -14.92 -13.24
CA VAL A 87 7.51 -14.26 -14.52
C VAL A 87 6.49 -13.12 -14.34
N THR A 88 5.49 -13.31 -13.47
CA THR A 88 4.50 -12.27 -13.16
C THR A 88 5.15 -11.09 -12.46
N PHE A 89 6.04 -11.35 -11.51
CA PHE A 89 6.84 -10.30 -10.87
C PHE A 89 7.71 -9.57 -11.89
N ALA A 90 8.52 -10.30 -12.66
CA ALA A 90 9.46 -9.73 -13.61
C ALA A 90 8.76 -8.86 -14.68
N LYS A 91 7.61 -9.31 -15.20
CA LYS A 91 6.90 -8.59 -16.27
C LYS A 91 6.11 -7.38 -15.78
N TYR A 92 5.39 -7.51 -14.66
CA TYR A 92 4.39 -6.50 -14.27
C TYR A 92 4.86 -5.60 -13.13
N TYR A 93 5.77 -6.09 -12.27
CA TYR A 93 6.04 -5.48 -10.98
C TYR A 93 7.49 -5.07 -10.73
N ASN A 94 8.44 -5.70 -11.42
CA ASN A 94 9.84 -5.28 -11.42
C ASN A 94 10.01 -4.06 -12.35
N LYS A 95 9.89 -2.87 -11.78
CA LYS A 95 10.08 -1.59 -12.47
C LYS A 95 11.54 -1.16 -12.37
N GLU A 96 12.00 -0.49 -13.42
CA GLU A 96 13.31 0.12 -13.44
C GLU A 96 13.40 1.23 -12.38
N ILE A 97 14.52 1.27 -11.66
CA ILE A 97 14.82 2.32 -10.70
C ILE A 97 15.90 3.18 -11.34
N ILE A 98 15.52 4.42 -11.67
CA ILE A 98 16.45 5.40 -12.20
C ILE A 98 17.33 5.84 -11.01
N PRO A 99 18.67 5.72 -11.10
CA PRO A 99 19.56 6.29 -10.10
C PRO A 99 19.27 7.79 -10.02
N VAL A 100 19.09 8.31 -8.80
CA VAL A 100 19.11 9.75 -8.62
C VAL A 100 20.53 10.18 -8.97
N HIS A 101 20.71 10.82 -10.12
CA HIS A 101 21.91 11.59 -10.34
C HIS A 101 21.75 12.81 -9.44
N ASP A 102 22.43 12.81 -8.31
CA ASP A 102 22.52 13.99 -7.46
C ASP A 102 23.22 15.08 -8.28
N THR A 103 22.43 15.91 -8.97
CA THR A 103 22.87 17.21 -9.47
C THR A 103 22.70 18.21 -8.35
N PHE A 104 23.61 18.17 -7.39
CA PHE A 104 23.97 19.26 -6.49
C PHE A 104 25.48 19.31 -6.34
#